data_AF-A0A6L7YL61-F1
#
_entry.id   AF-A0A6L7YL61-F1
#
_cell.length_a   1.000
_cell.length_b   1.000
_cell.length_c   1.000
_cell.angle_alpha   90.00
_cell.angle_beta   90.00
_cell.angle_gamma   90.00
#
_symmetry.space_group_name_H-M   'P 1'
#
loop_
_entity.id
_entity.type
_entity.pdbx_description
1 polymer ?
#
loop_
_entity_poly.entity_id
_entity_poly.type
_entity_poly.pdbx_seq_one_letter_code
_entity_poly.pdbx_strand_id
1 'polypeptide(L)'
;PPPPGATPRAAASAARPPPPGRARGGGWGPGRGARAPRFAANDGRIEHQEELDREIEAWTQTLEKYELAERCQAAGVPAMPVQSNEDRVTRDPQLRHREMFTELPHAGLGPMGYQNLPFRGSAVETASRTAAPLIGEHNREVLCGLLGLSEQELGEGYRDDSIWPENLPIEPYLAAEAAAGSGAAS
;
A
#
# COMPACT_ATOMS: atom_id res chain seq x y z
N PRO A 1 8.75 -7.58 17.07
CA PRO A 1 9.05 -6.32 17.80
C PRO A 1 9.97 -5.44 16.94
N PRO A 2 9.61 -4.18 16.65
CA PRO A 2 10.50 -3.29 15.91
C PRO A 2 11.73 -2.93 16.76
N PRO A 3 12.89 -2.63 16.14
CA PRO A 3 14.12 -2.31 16.86
C PRO A 3 14.00 -1.00 17.66
N PRO A 4 14.69 -0.87 18.81
CA PRO A 4 14.69 0.34 19.61
C PRO A 4 15.51 1.42 18.89
N GLY A 5 14.85 2.50 18.45
CA GLY A 5 15.52 3.63 17.79
C GLY A 5 14.75 4.28 16.64
N ALA A 6 13.60 3.75 16.24
CA ALA A 6 12.73 4.43 15.28
C ALA A 6 12.02 5.60 15.98
N THR A 7 12.50 6.82 15.78
CA THR A 7 11.78 8.03 16.14
C THR A 7 10.42 8.05 15.44
N PRO A 8 9.33 8.46 16.11
CA PRO A 8 8.05 8.67 15.44
C PRO A 8 8.18 9.88 14.52
N ARG A 9 8.66 9.66 13.28
CA ARG A 9 8.67 10.70 12.26
C ARG A 9 7.25 10.83 11.72
N ALA A 10 6.62 11.98 11.92
CA ALA A 10 5.61 12.47 11.00
C ALA A 10 6.34 13.27 9.92
N ALA A 11 6.07 12.99 8.64
CA ALA A 11 6.58 13.82 7.56
C ALA A 11 5.58 14.96 7.38
N ALA A 12 5.75 16.02 8.15
CA ALA A 12 5.15 17.30 7.79
C ALA A 12 5.99 17.86 6.63
N SER A 13 5.47 17.74 5.40
CA SER A 13 6.01 18.55 4.31
C SER A 13 5.87 20.01 4.74
N ALA A 14 7.02 20.67 4.87
CA ALA A 14 7.25 22.07 5.19
C ALA A 14 5.96 22.88 5.33
N ALA A 15 5.70 23.31 6.57
CA ALA A 15 4.61 24.18 6.95
C ALA A 15 4.58 25.44 6.07
N ARG A 16 3.91 25.36 4.93
CA ARG A 16 3.24 26.51 4.34
C ARG A 16 2.08 26.78 5.29
N PRO A 17 2.14 27.82 6.14
CA PRO A 17 0.95 28.17 6.90
C PRO A 17 -0.20 28.42 5.90
N PRO A 18 -1.45 28.16 6.31
CA PRO A 18 -2.59 28.48 5.47
C PRO A 18 -2.55 29.98 5.06
N PRO A 19 -3.04 30.33 3.86
CA PRO A 19 -3.16 31.72 3.46
C PRO A 19 -3.97 32.51 4.52
N PRO A 20 -3.67 33.81 4.72
CA PRO A 20 -4.34 34.62 5.72
C PRO A 20 -5.86 34.56 5.49
N GLY A 21 -6.61 34.06 6.49
CA GLY A 21 -8.07 33.94 6.46
C GLY A 21 -8.65 32.55 6.74
N ARG A 22 -7.85 31.48 6.85
CA ARG A 22 -8.35 30.11 7.14
C ARG A 22 -7.98 29.51 8.50
N ALA A 23 -7.12 30.15 9.30
CA ALA A 23 -6.86 29.70 10.66
C ALA A 23 -8.01 30.15 11.58
N ARG A 24 -9.03 29.28 11.76
CA ARG A 24 -9.98 29.48 12.87
C ARG A 24 -9.23 29.19 14.17
N GLY A 25 -9.34 30.11 15.12
CA GLY A 25 -8.61 30.06 16.39
C GLY A 25 -8.81 28.74 17.13
N GLY A 26 -7.70 28.13 17.54
CA GLY A 26 -7.67 26.93 18.37
C GLY A 26 -6.24 26.38 18.43
N GLY A 27 -5.58 26.62 19.56
CA GLY A 27 -4.41 25.93 20.16
C GLY A 27 -3.49 24.98 19.38
N TRP A 28 -3.26 25.15 18.09
CA TRP A 28 -2.31 24.34 17.33
C TRP A 28 -0.91 24.97 17.30
N GLY A 29 0.12 24.13 17.40
CA GLY A 29 1.51 24.48 17.12
C GLY A 29 2.50 24.23 18.26
N PRO A 30 3.81 24.38 17.98
CA PRO A 30 4.86 24.32 18.99
C PRO A 30 4.61 25.36 20.08
N GLY A 31 5.29 25.24 21.22
CA GLY A 31 5.13 26.11 22.38
C GLY A 31 5.28 27.61 22.07
N ARG A 32 5.23 28.47 23.10
CA ARG A 32 5.24 29.94 22.96
C ARG A 32 6.38 30.50 22.08
N GLY A 33 7.48 29.77 21.87
CA GLY A 33 8.61 30.13 21.00
C GLY A 33 8.24 30.30 19.51
N ALA A 34 7.44 29.39 18.94
CA ALA A 34 7.06 29.44 17.51
C ALA A 34 6.12 30.61 17.15
N ARG A 35 5.66 31.37 18.15
CA ARG A 35 4.88 32.60 18.01
C ARG A 35 5.74 33.88 18.15
N ALA A 36 7.06 33.74 18.25
CA ALA A 36 7.96 34.88 18.36
C ALA A 36 7.85 35.79 17.11
N PRO A 37 8.00 37.12 17.27
CA PRO A 37 7.89 38.07 16.15
C PRO A 37 8.82 37.76 14.97
N ARG A 38 9.99 37.15 15.23
CA ARG A 38 10.94 36.70 14.21
C ARG A 38 10.38 35.65 13.25
N PHE A 39 9.34 34.90 13.64
CA PHE A 39 8.68 33.90 12.80
C PHE A 39 7.39 34.42 12.14
N ALA A 40 7.06 35.70 12.28
CA ALA A 40 5.82 36.27 11.74
C ALA A 40 5.82 36.31 10.21
N ALA A 41 6.95 36.69 9.60
CA ALA A 41 7.16 36.75 8.16
C ALA A 41 7.95 35.54 7.65
N ASN A 42 7.83 35.26 6.36
CA ASN A 42 8.52 34.14 5.73
C ASN A 42 10.06 34.27 5.81
N ASP A 43 10.59 35.47 5.57
CA ASP A 43 12.03 35.71 5.55
C ASP A 43 12.68 35.40 6.91
N GLY A 44 12.04 35.81 8.00
CA GLY A 44 12.51 35.48 9.35
C GLY A 44 12.40 33.99 9.70
N ARG A 45 11.49 33.23 9.07
CA ARG A 45 11.47 31.77 9.22
C ARG A 45 12.59 31.09 8.44
N ILE A 46 12.98 31.64 7.28
CA ILE A 46 14.11 31.13 6.51
C ILE A 46 15.41 31.42 7.25
N GLU A 47 15.60 32.65 7.73
CA GLU A 47 16.79 33.07 8.48
C GLU A 47 16.99 32.24 9.76
N HIS A 48 15.91 31.88 10.43
CA HIS A 48 15.94 31.13 11.69
C HIS A 48 15.39 29.69 11.54
N GLN A 49 15.53 29.09 10.36
CA GLN A 49 14.92 27.80 10.04
C GLN A 49 15.34 26.69 11.02
N GLU A 50 16.63 26.58 11.33
CA GLU A 50 17.14 25.54 12.25
C GLU A 50 16.56 25.67 13.67
N GLU A 51 16.37 26.91 14.14
CA GLU A 51 15.75 27.16 15.45
C GLU A 51 14.28 26.75 15.43
N LEU A 52 13.55 27.17 14.39
CA LEU A 52 12.15 26.83 14.21
C LEU A 52 11.93 25.31 14.10
N ASP A 53 12.78 24.63 13.33
CA ASP A 53 12.72 23.18 13.14
C ASP A 53 12.98 22.44 14.46
N ARG A 54 13.94 22.89 15.29
CA ARG A 54 14.18 22.32 16.63
C ARG A 54 12.98 22.49 17.56
N GLU A 55 12.32 23.64 17.55
CA GLU A 55 11.12 23.85 18.37
C GLU A 55 9.94 22.98 17.92
N ILE A 56 9.74 22.86 16.60
CA ILE A 56 8.73 21.97 16.02
C ILE A 56 9.05 20.52 16.40
N GLU A 57 10.28 20.08 16.21
CA GLU A 57 10.73 18.72 16.53
C GLU A 57 10.48 18.41 18.01
N ALA A 58 10.97 19.25 18.92
CA ALA A 58 10.80 19.06 20.36
C ALA A 58 9.33 18.93 20.77
N TRP A 59 8.42 19.69 20.14
CA TRP A 59 6.99 19.57 20.37
C TRP A 59 6.41 18.28 19.77
N THR A 60 6.69 17.99 18.50
CA THR A 60 6.15 16.81 17.81
C THR A 60 6.55 15.49 18.45
N GLN A 61 7.74 15.41 19.05
CA GLN A 61 8.22 14.22 19.77
C GLN A 61 7.37 13.88 21.01
N THR A 62 6.58 14.82 21.52
CA THR A 62 5.69 14.59 22.67
C THR A 62 4.35 13.95 22.31
N LEU A 63 4.07 13.75 21.03
CA LEU A 63 2.79 13.27 20.51
C LEU A 63 2.96 12.00 19.66
N GLU A 64 1.92 11.17 19.65
CA GLU A 64 1.84 10.03 18.74
C GLU A 64 1.60 10.54 17.30
N LYS A 65 2.17 9.88 16.28
CA LYS A 65 2.23 10.40 14.90
C LYS A 65 0.85 10.57 14.24
N TYR A 66 -0.13 9.72 14.54
CA TYR A 66 -1.49 9.84 14.01
C TYR A 66 -2.25 10.95 14.72
N GLU A 67 -2.14 11.03 16.05
CA GLU A 67 -2.73 12.12 16.83
C GLU A 67 -2.18 13.49 16.38
N LEU A 68 -0.87 13.58 16.15
CA LEU A 68 -0.24 14.78 15.62
C LEU A 68 -0.81 15.15 14.24
N ALA A 69 -0.96 14.17 13.34
CA ALA A 69 -1.52 14.41 12.00
C ALA A 69 -2.97 14.90 12.08
N GLU A 70 -3.81 14.30 12.92
CA GLU A 70 -5.20 14.72 13.13
C GLU A 70 -5.28 16.16 13.68
N ARG A 71 -4.45 16.49 14.68
CA ARG A 71 -4.38 17.84 15.25
C ARG A 71 -3.96 18.88 14.20
N CYS A 72 -2.98 18.56 13.36
CA CYS A 72 -2.56 19.40 12.23
C CYS A 72 -3.67 19.61 11.21
N GLN A 73 -4.32 18.53 10.78
CA GLN A 73 -5.40 18.59 9.79
C GLN A 73 -6.61 19.38 10.31
N ALA A 74 -6.97 19.21 11.59
CA ALA A 74 -8.03 19.99 12.24
C ALA A 74 -7.72 21.49 12.27
N ALA A 75 -6.44 21.87 12.34
CA ALA A 75 -5.98 23.25 12.25
C ALA A 75 -5.82 23.77 10.80
N GLY A 76 -6.13 22.94 9.80
CA GLY A 76 -5.99 23.28 8.38
C GLY A 76 -4.56 23.15 7.83
N VAL A 77 -3.67 22.46 8.55
CA VAL A 77 -2.30 22.18 8.11
C VAL A 77 -2.24 20.78 7.50
N PRO A 78 -1.84 20.64 6.21
CA PRO A 78 -1.66 19.33 5.60
C PRO A 78 -0.54 18.56 6.30
N ALA A 79 -0.87 17.44 6.92
CA ALA A 79 0.09 16.57 7.60
C ALA A 79 -0.35 15.11 7.45
N MET A 80 0.62 14.20 7.35
CA MET A 80 0.40 12.76 7.36
C MET A 80 1.47 12.08 8.22
N PRO A 81 1.12 10.98 8.92
CA PRO A 81 2.09 10.16 9.63
C PRO A 81 3.00 9.45 8.62
N VAL A 82 4.27 9.20 8.98
CA VAL A 82 5.09 8.23 8.22
C VAL A 82 4.60 6.84 8.57
N GLN A 83 4.15 6.11 7.56
CA GLN A 83 3.54 4.80 7.70
C GLN A 83 4.53 3.70 7.31
N SER A 84 4.59 2.64 8.11
CA SER A 84 5.22 1.38 7.72
C SER A 84 4.35 0.65 6.67
N ASN A 85 4.85 -0.45 6.10
CA ASN A 85 4.03 -1.28 5.21
C ASN A 85 2.80 -1.84 5.92
N GLU A 86 2.94 -2.26 7.18
CA GLU A 86 1.84 -2.75 8.01
C GLU A 86 0.81 -1.64 8.29
N ASP A 87 1.26 -0.43 8.63
CA ASP A 87 0.40 0.73 8.86
C ASP A 87 -0.46 1.05 7.61
N ARG A 88 0.15 1.00 6.42
CA ARG A 88 -0.55 1.30 5.15
C ARG A 88 -1.71 0.35 4.88
N VAL A 89 -1.59 -0.91 5.30
CA VAL A 89 -2.64 -1.92 5.11
C VAL A 89 -3.68 -1.84 6.22
N THR A 90 -3.25 -1.67 7.47
CA THR A 90 -4.12 -1.85 8.65
C THR A 90 -4.76 -0.55 9.15
N ARG A 91 -4.09 0.60 8.97
CA ARG A 91 -4.47 1.86 9.63
C ARG A 91 -4.92 2.94 8.64
N ASP A 92 -4.37 3.00 7.44
CA ASP A 92 -4.65 4.08 6.49
C ASP A 92 -6.14 4.08 6.05
N PRO A 93 -6.94 5.10 6.43
CA PRO A 93 -8.35 5.17 6.07
C PRO A 93 -8.55 5.46 4.57
N GLN A 94 -7.63 6.18 3.93
CA GLN A 94 -7.72 6.52 2.52
C GLN A 94 -7.43 5.31 1.64
N LEU A 95 -6.42 4.50 1.99
CA LEU A 95 -6.11 3.27 1.26
C LEU A 95 -7.23 2.23 1.43
N ARG A 96 -7.84 2.14 2.62
CA ARG A 96 -9.03 1.30 2.85
C ARG A 96 -10.24 1.79 2.05
N HIS A 97 -10.56 3.08 2.07
CA HIS A 97 -11.65 3.66 1.28
C HIS A 97 -11.46 3.43 -0.23
N ARG A 98 -10.21 3.41 -0.69
CA ARG A 98 -9.83 3.12 -2.07
C ARG A 98 -9.71 1.64 -2.40
N GLU A 99 -9.93 0.75 -1.44
CA GLU A 99 -9.76 -0.71 -1.60
C GLU A 99 -8.41 -1.02 -2.24
N MET A 100 -7.35 -0.30 -1.85
CA MET A 100 -6.02 -0.43 -2.46
C MET A 100 -5.45 -1.84 -2.23
N PHE A 101 -5.83 -2.48 -1.13
CA PHE A 101 -5.42 -3.84 -0.82
C PHE A 101 -6.65 -4.71 -0.68
N THR A 102 -6.64 -5.85 -1.36
CA THR A 102 -7.70 -6.87 -1.26
C THR A 102 -7.07 -8.22 -0.95
N GLU A 103 -7.76 -9.04 -0.17
CA GLU A 103 -7.32 -10.40 0.12
C GLU A 103 -7.89 -11.35 -0.95
N LEU A 104 -7.04 -12.16 -1.56
CA LEU A 104 -7.45 -13.17 -2.54
C LEU A 104 -6.91 -14.54 -2.14
N PRO A 105 -7.68 -15.63 -2.36
CA PRO A 105 -7.22 -16.99 -2.12
C PRO A 105 -6.23 -17.41 -3.21
N HIS A 106 -4.97 -17.61 -2.85
CA HIS A 106 -3.96 -18.17 -3.75
C HIS A 106 -3.87 -19.70 -3.56
N ALA A 107 -3.99 -20.46 -4.64
CA ALA A 107 -4.08 -21.93 -4.60
C ALA A 107 -2.89 -22.59 -3.86
N GLY A 108 -1.68 -22.04 -3.97
CA GLY A 108 -0.48 -22.58 -3.30
C GLY A 108 -0.10 -21.93 -1.97
N LEU A 109 -0.65 -20.76 -1.64
CA LEU A 109 -0.17 -19.94 -0.50
C LEU A 109 -1.29 -19.57 0.50
N GLY A 110 -2.54 -19.89 0.17
CA GLY A 110 -3.71 -19.48 0.94
C GLY A 110 -4.09 -18.01 0.70
N PRO A 111 -4.95 -17.43 1.57
CA PRO A 111 -5.34 -16.04 1.48
C PRO A 111 -4.13 -15.11 1.63
N MET A 112 -3.95 -14.19 0.67
CA MET A 112 -2.89 -13.18 0.72
C MET A 112 -3.38 -11.82 0.23
N GLY A 113 -2.74 -10.75 0.71
CA GLY A 113 -3.02 -9.38 0.30
C GLY A 113 -2.42 -9.04 -1.07
N TYR A 114 -3.24 -8.56 -1.97
CA TYR A 114 -2.88 -8.07 -3.29
C TYR A 114 -3.15 -6.57 -3.38
N GLN A 115 -2.27 -5.85 -4.07
CA GLN A 115 -2.49 -4.45 -4.38
C GLN A 115 -3.34 -4.29 -5.64
N ASN A 116 -4.44 -3.56 -5.54
CA ASN A 116 -5.28 -3.17 -6.67
C ASN A 116 -4.65 -2.01 -7.47
N LEU A 117 -5.23 -1.72 -8.63
CA LEU A 117 -4.77 -0.61 -9.47
C LEU A 117 -4.85 0.73 -8.71
N PRO A 118 -3.88 1.64 -8.93
CA PRO A 118 -3.86 2.92 -8.22
C PRO A 118 -4.97 3.87 -8.67
N PHE A 119 -5.62 3.59 -9.80
CA PHE A 119 -6.75 4.32 -10.36
C PHE A 119 -8.03 3.48 -10.35
N ARG A 120 -9.20 4.15 -10.42
CA ARG A 120 -10.51 3.52 -10.56
C ARG A 120 -11.16 3.99 -11.85
N GLY A 121 -11.77 3.07 -12.58
CA GLY A 121 -12.60 3.35 -13.75
C GLY A 121 -14.06 3.29 -13.37
N SER A 122 -14.88 4.26 -13.79
CA SER A 122 -16.33 4.19 -13.58
C SER A 122 -17.01 3.17 -14.51
N ALA A 123 -16.36 2.82 -15.62
CA ALA A 123 -16.88 1.91 -16.65
C ALA A 123 -16.06 0.61 -16.78
N VAL A 124 -15.02 0.44 -15.96
CA VAL A 124 -14.12 -0.72 -16.02
C VAL A 124 -13.84 -1.19 -14.61
N GLU A 125 -13.92 -2.49 -14.39
CA GLU A 125 -13.54 -3.11 -13.14
C GLU A 125 -12.02 -3.04 -12.96
N THR A 126 -11.55 -2.40 -11.90
CA THR A 126 -10.13 -2.18 -11.63
C THR A 126 -9.59 -3.04 -10.49
N ALA A 127 -10.42 -3.90 -9.91
CA ALA A 127 -10.04 -4.83 -8.86
C ALA A 127 -9.52 -6.14 -9.46
N SER A 128 -8.49 -6.71 -8.84
CA SER A 128 -8.00 -8.04 -9.19
C SER A 128 -9.04 -9.09 -8.78
N ARG A 129 -9.48 -9.92 -9.73
CA ARG A 129 -10.51 -10.95 -9.51
C ARG A 129 -9.94 -12.27 -8.98
N THR A 130 -8.73 -12.59 -9.41
CA THR A 130 -8.07 -13.86 -9.09
C THR A 130 -6.65 -13.62 -8.63
N ALA A 131 -6.16 -14.54 -7.81
CA ALA A 131 -4.76 -14.57 -7.43
C ALA A 131 -3.89 -14.92 -8.65
N ALA A 132 -2.58 -14.76 -8.50
CA ALA A 132 -1.64 -15.20 -9.54
C ALA A 132 -1.84 -16.71 -9.80
N PRO A 133 -1.80 -17.14 -11.07
CA PRO A 133 -1.95 -18.55 -11.39
C PRO A 133 -0.73 -19.34 -10.96
N LEU A 134 -0.94 -20.63 -10.71
CA LEU A 134 0.12 -21.61 -10.57
C LEU A 134 0.80 -21.87 -11.92
N ILE A 135 2.01 -22.40 -11.85
CA ILE A 135 2.72 -22.85 -13.06
C ILE A 135 1.91 -23.94 -13.77
N GLY A 136 1.65 -23.71 -15.06
CA GLY A 136 0.87 -24.60 -15.92
C GLY A 136 -0.64 -24.61 -15.68
N GLU A 137 -1.20 -23.78 -14.80
CA GLU A 137 -2.64 -23.79 -14.46
C GLU A 137 -3.55 -23.65 -15.69
N HIS A 138 -3.11 -22.92 -16.72
CA HIS A 138 -3.87 -22.71 -17.95
C HIS A 138 -3.34 -23.52 -19.15
N ASN A 139 -2.43 -24.48 -18.96
CA ASN A 139 -1.84 -25.24 -20.06
C ASN A 139 -2.90 -26.01 -20.85
N ARG A 140 -3.81 -26.71 -20.16
CA ARG A 140 -4.91 -27.44 -20.80
C ARG A 140 -5.86 -26.49 -21.55
N GLU A 141 -6.26 -25.39 -20.92
CA GLU A 141 -7.16 -24.40 -21.52
C GLU A 141 -6.57 -23.83 -22.81
N VAL A 142 -5.29 -23.46 -22.79
CA VAL A 142 -4.63 -22.85 -23.96
C VAL A 142 -4.26 -23.90 -24.99
N LEU A 143 -3.55 -24.97 -24.62
CA LEU A 143 -3.01 -25.95 -25.57
C LEU A 143 -4.13 -26.83 -26.16
N CYS A 144 -5.02 -27.37 -25.34
CA CYS A 144 -6.12 -28.18 -25.85
C CYS A 144 -7.28 -27.31 -26.33
N GLY A 145 -7.66 -26.29 -25.55
CA GLY A 145 -8.85 -25.48 -25.83
C GLY A 145 -8.67 -24.46 -26.96
N LEU A 146 -7.56 -23.72 -26.99
CA LEU A 146 -7.32 -22.68 -28.00
C LEU A 146 -6.51 -23.18 -29.20
N LEU A 147 -5.52 -24.05 -28.97
CA LEU A 147 -4.64 -24.54 -30.03
C LEU A 147 -5.09 -25.89 -30.61
N GLY A 148 -6.03 -26.59 -29.96
CA GLY A 148 -6.60 -27.83 -30.47
C GLY A 148 -5.71 -29.05 -30.34
N LEU A 149 -4.69 -29.02 -29.47
CA LEU A 149 -3.88 -30.20 -29.16
C LEU A 149 -4.75 -31.25 -28.47
N SER A 150 -4.45 -32.51 -28.76
CA SER A 150 -5.05 -33.63 -28.06
C SER A 150 -4.50 -33.77 -26.64
N GLU A 151 -5.27 -34.40 -25.76
CA GLU A 151 -4.82 -34.81 -24.42
C GLU A 151 -3.56 -35.67 -24.45
N GLN A 152 -3.38 -36.43 -25.54
CA GLN A 152 -2.21 -37.27 -25.73
C GLN A 152 -0.96 -36.43 -26.01
N GLU A 153 -1.06 -35.44 -26.89
CA GLU A 153 0.03 -34.49 -27.17
C GLU A 153 0.38 -33.65 -25.94
N LEU A 154 -0.61 -33.22 -25.16
CA LEU A 154 -0.38 -32.53 -23.90
C LEU A 154 0.41 -33.40 -22.92
N GLY A 155 0.00 -34.67 -22.76
CA GLY A 155 0.69 -35.62 -21.90
C GLY A 155 2.10 -36.01 -22.40
N GLU A 156 2.33 -35.98 -23.71
CA GLU A 156 3.67 -36.16 -24.31
C GLU A 156 4.58 -34.97 -23.99
N GLY A 157 4.09 -33.74 -24.16
CA GLY A 157 4.84 -32.52 -23.82
C GLY A 157 5.24 -32.44 -22.34
N TYR A 158 4.43 -33.01 -21.44
CA TYR A 158 4.80 -33.13 -20.02
C TYR A 158 5.82 -34.23 -19.74
N ARG A 159 5.89 -35.28 -20.56
CA ARG A 159 6.83 -36.40 -20.39
C ARG A 159 8.21 -36.12 -20.99
N ASP A 160 8.28 -35.28 -22.01
CA ASP A 160 9.51 -34.91 -22.70
C ASP A 160 10.07 -33.55 -22.28
N ASP A 161 9.48 -32.94 -21.23
CA ASP A 161 9.85 -31.64 -20.66
C ASP A 161 9.75 -30.46 -21.65
N SER A 162 9.02 -30.60 -22.77
CA SER A 162 8.85 -29.51 -23.75
C SER A 162 8.03 -28.34 -23.22
N ILE A 163 7.09 -28.60 -22.29
CA ILE A 163 6.19 -27.58 -21.71
C ILE A 163 6.30 -27.48 -20.18
N TRP A 164 7.28 -28.16 -19.59
CA TRP A 164 7.49 -28.21 -18.16
C TRP A 164 8.99 -28.18 -17.79
N PRO A 165 9.40 -27.46 -16.74
CA PRO A 165 10.80 -27.42 -16.35
C PRO A 165 11.29 -28.75 -15.73
N GLU A 166 12.44 -29.24 -16.20
CA GLU A 166 13.07 -30.53 -15.83
C GLU A 166 13.24 -30.75 -14.31
N ASN A 167 13.39 -29.67 -13.52
CA ASN A 167 13.71 -29.75 -12.09
C ASN A 167 12.54 -29.38 -11.17
N LEU A 168 11.30 -29.48 -11.67
CA LEU A 168 10.11 -29.18 -10.88
C LEU A 168 9.12 -30.36 -10.94
N PRO A 169 8.71 -30.96 -9.81
CA PRO A 169 7.69 -32.00 -9.82
C PRO A 169 6.35 -31.41 -10.32
N ILE A 170 5.71 -32.11 -11.24
CA ILE A 170 4.49 -31.66 -11.93
C ILE A 170 3.21 -32.01 -11.17
N GLU A 171 3.24 -33.11 -10.40
CA GLU A 171 2.11 -33.72 -9.73
C GLU A 171 1.35 -32.77 -8.79
N PRO A 172 2.03 -31.93 -7.97
CA PRO A 172 1.33 -30.97 -7.12
C PRO A 172 0.52 -29.94 -7.90
N TYR A 173 0.95 -29.62 -9.12
CA TYR A 173 0.34 -28.57 -9.95
C TYR A 173 -0.81 -29.11 -10.78
N LEU A 174 -0.70 -30.34 -11.30
CA LEU A 174 -1.83 -31.02 -11.96
C LEU A 174 -2.98 -31.30 -10.98
N ALA A 175 -2.64 -31.68 -9.74
CA ALA A 175 -3.65 -31.85 -8.69
C ALA A 175 -4.35 -30.52 -8.34
N ALA A 176 -3.61 -29.41 -8.33
CA ALA A 176 -4.15 -28.08 -8.08
C ALA A 176 -5.01 -27.57 -9.26
N GLU A 177 -4.61 -27.81 -10.51
CA GLU A 177 -5.40 -27.51 -11.72
C GLU A 177 -6.75 -28.24 -11.67
N ALA A 178 -6.76 -29.54 -11.36
CA ALA A 178 -7.98 -30.32 -11.24
C ALA A 178 -8.91 -29.80 -10.12
N ALA A 179 -8.34 -29.29 -9.03
CA ALA A 179 -9.12 -28.67 -7.96
C ALA A 179 -9.69 -27.30 -8.37
N ALA A 180 -8.90 -26.45 -9.04
CA ALA A 180 -9.30 -25.12 -9.49
C ALA A 180 -10.39 -25.15 -10.59
N GLY A 181 -10.29 -26.08 -11.54
CA GLY A 181 -11.27 -26.26 -12.61
C GLY A 181 -12.68 -26.67 -12.13
N SER A 182 -12.81 -27.15 -10.88
CA SER A 182 -14.11 -27.47 -10.28
C SER A 182 -14.81 -26.26 -9.63
N GLY A 183 -14.10 -25.14 -9.43
CA GLY A 183 -14.61 -23.94 -8.76
C GLY A 183 -15.08 -22.82 -9.69
N ALA A 184 -14.75 -22.87 -10.99
CA ALA A 184 -15.10 -21.85 -11.98
C ALA A 184 -16.50 -22.04 -12.61
N ALA A 185 -17.23 -23.08 -12.22
CA ALA A 185 -18.60 -23.37 -12.67
C ALA A 185 -19.62 -23.06 -11.56
N SER A 186 -19.75 -21.79 -11.16
CA SER A 186 -20.88 -21.28 -10.35
C SER A 186 -21.06 -19.79 -10.53
#